data_AF-A0A850T8H5-F1
#
_entry.id   AF-A0A850T8H5-F1
#
_cell.length_a   1.000
_cell.length_b   1.000
_cell.length_c   1.000
_cell.angle_alpha   90.00
_cell.angle_beta   90.00
_cell.angle_gamma   90.00
#
_symmetry.space_group_name_H-M   'P 1'
#
loop_
_entity.id
_entity.type
_entity.pdbx_description
1 polymer ?
#
loop_
_entity_poly.entity_id
_entity_poly.type
_entity_poly.pdbx_seq_one_letter_code
_entity_poly.pdbx_strand_id
1 'polypeptide(L)'
;MTIWQCTMCSTTMDQEEQPEQCSSCGADNRVILDKETVPQTLEAVRDRARKNLKGVCAAYPACDGNFDKICQKEAYGKPIGFGGAGAGFSFRANVACLETLRLKLRVVGEHTEPDTSCTFLDTTLDFPVMAASTAGAERYNNAISEEDFCRAVIRGCRDAGTIGWRGDTFFYTPDDNPALSAIKKEGVPAVPIFKPRSQDVLKRLFIMAEELGCPALGVDLDGCGSTIMARHKQAVFRKSVKDIKELVRATSLPFIAKGIMTVEDALSCADAGVKVVGVSNHGGRVLDATPGVAEVLPDIAKQLKGQVTITADGGVRTGYDVLKMLALGADFVLLGRDVIRAALGAGSLGVGIHMEHVRKILKKAMFMTGVSTIAEIDSSILC
;
A
#
# COMPACT_ATOMS: atom_id res chain seq x y z
N MET A 1 33.07 10.38 19.48
CA MET A 1 32.36 10.61 18.21
C MET A 1 31.21 9.62 18.14
N THR A 2 30.06 10.03 17.60
CA THR A 2 28.86 9.20 17.53
C THR A 2 28.78 8.59 16.12
N ILE A 3 28.48 7.29 16.04
CA ILE A 3 28.28 6.64 14.75
C ILE A 3 26.81 6.77 14.37
N TRP A 4 26.54 7.52 13.31
CA TRP A 4 25.21 7.69 12.74
C TRP A 4 24.99 6.68 11.61
N GLN A 5 23.76 6.20 11.44
CA GLN A 5 23.37 5.30 10.36
C GLN A 5 22.10 5.80 9.67
N CYS A 6 22.15 5.92 8.36
CA CYS A 6 20.99 6.22 7.53
C CYS A 6 20.09 4.99 7.40
N THR A 7 18.82 5.08 7.82
CA THR A 7 17.86 3.97 7.72
C THR A 7 17.28 3.78 6.32
N MET A 8 17.69 4.62 5.36
CA MET A 8 17.33 4.49 3.95
C MET A 8 18.34 3.64 3.16
N CYS A 9 19.62 3.68 3.49
CA CYS A 9 20.69 3.03 2.72
C CYS A 9 21.73 2.29 3.56
N SER A 10 21.58 2.30 4.88
CA SER A 10 22.49 1.69 5.85
C SER A 10 23.91 2.29 5.90
N THR A 11 24.19 3.38 5.17
CA THR A 11 25.46 4.09 5.25
C THR A 11 25.69 4.63 6.65
N THR A 12 26.89 4.38 7.19
CA THR A 12 27.34 4.92 8.47
C THR A 12 28.19 6.16 8.29
N MET A 13 28.07 7.12 9.21
CA MET A 13 28.81 8.39 9.22
C MET A 13 29.33 8.62 10.64
N ASP A 14 30.63 8.89 10.78
CA ASP A 14 31.28 9.16 12.07
C ASP A 14 31.44 10.67 12.25
N GLN A 15 30.58 11.26 13.09
CA GLN A 15 30.50 12.71 13.30
C GLN A 15 30.09 13.00 14.75
N GLU A 16 30.43 14.18 15.26
CA GLU A 16 30.03 14.60 16.62
C GLU A 16 28.51 14.87 16.70
N GLU A 17 27.98 15.58 15.71
CA GLU A 17 26.56 15.91 15.59
C GLU A 17 25.86 15.04 14.53
N GLN A 18 24.53 15.05 14.55
CA GLN A 18 23.72 14.34 13.56
C GLN A 18 23.93 14.96 12.16
N PRO A 19 24.32 14.17 11.14
CA PRO A 19 24.47 14.67 9.79
C PRO A 19 23.15 15.25 9.26
N GLU A 20 23.20 16.41 8.60
CA GLU A 20 22.01 17.04 7.99
C GLU A 20 21.43 16.20 6.84
N GLN A 21 22.30 15.48 6.12
CA GLN A 21 21.93 14.60 5.01
C GLN A 21 22.85 13.38 4.97
N CYS A 22 22.34 12.29 4.40
CA CYS A 22 23.11 11.07 4.18
C CYS A 22 24.10 11.26 3.03
N SER A 23 25.39 11.01 3.30
CA SER A 23 26.47 11.14 2.32
C SER A 23 26.35 10.24 1.09
N SER A 24 25.56 9.16 1.17
CA SER A 24 25.38 8.22 0.06
C SER A 24 24.10 8.46 -0.73
N CYS A 25 22.95 8.57 -0.04
CA CYS A 25 21.65 8.60 -0.70
C CYS A 25 20.95 9.95 -0.64
N GLY A 26 21.55 10.97 -0.01
CA GLY A 26 21.01 12.32 0.09
C GLY A 26 19.72 12.44 0.92
N ALA A 27 19.29 11.37 1.61
CA ALA A 27 18.14 11.43 2.50
C ALA A 27 18.41 12.39 3.68
N ASP A 28 17.37 13.06 4.16
CA ASP A 28 17.51 14.05 5.23
C ASP A 28 17.80 13.44 6.61
N ASN A 29 18.15 14.29 7.57
CA ASN A 29 18.51 13.88 8.93
C ASN A 29 17.41 13.13 9.70
N ARG A 30 16.13 13.22 9.31
CA ARG A 30 15.03 12.57 10.04
C ARG A 30 15.09 11.05 9.96
N VAL A 31 15.78 10.53 8.95
CA VAL A 31 16.02 9.09 8.74
C VAL A 31 17.47 8.69 9.04
N ILE A 32 18.25 9.55 9.68
CA ILE A 32 19.61 9.26 10.14
C ILE A 32 19.58 9.11 11.64
N LEU A 33 19.92 7.94 12.17
CA LEU A 33 19.81 7.63 13.58
C LEU A 33 21.17 7.37 14.19
N ASP A 34 21.31 7.58 15.50
CA ASP A 34 22.40 6.96 16.25
C ASP A 34 22.34 5.45 16.00
N LYS A 35 23.46 4.87 15.57
CA LYS A 35 23.59 3.46 15.21
C LYS A 35 23.12 2.52 16.32
N GLU A 36 23.34 2.89 17.59
CA GLU A 36 22.90 2.08 18.74
C GLU A 36 21.36 2.05 18.89
N THR A 37 20.65 3.01 18.28
CA THR A 37 19.20 3.15 18.36
C THR A 37 18.46 2.71 17.09
N VAL A 38 19.19 2.22 16.08
CA VAL A 38 18.60 1.71 14.84
C VAL A 38 17.76 0.47 15.14
N PRO A 39 16.45 0.49 14.83
CA PRO A 39 15.56 -0.61 15.23
C PRO A 39 15.86 -1.90 14.46
N GLN A 40 15.92 -3.01 15.19
CA GLN A 40 16.18 -4.35 14.64
C GLN A 40 14.92 -5.23 14.56
N THR A 41 13.83 -4.81 15.20
CA THR A 41 12.56 -5.58 15.27
C THR A 41 11.39 -4.74 14.79
N LEU A 42 10.32 -5.41 14.34
CA LEU A 42 9.08 -4.73 13.96
C LEU A 42 8.49 -3.93 15.14
N GLU A 43 8.62 -4.43 16.36
CA GLU A 43 8.17 -3.71 17.56
C GLU A 43 8.95 -2.40 17.75
N ALA A 44 10.28 -2.43 17.65
CA ALA A 44 11.11 -1.23 17.75
C ALA A 44 10.79 -0.21 16.64
N VAL A 45 10.54 -0.68 15.40
CA VAL A 45 10.06 0.18 14.30
C VAL A 45 8.72 0.83 14.67
N ARG A 46 7.77 0.05 15.20
CA ARG A 46 6.44 0.55 15.59
C ARG A 46 6.49 1.52 16.77
N ASP A 47 7.39 1.31 17.72
CA ASP A 47 7.58 2.20 18.86
C ASP A 47 8.13 3.56 18.42
N ARG A 48 9.09 3.56 17.49
CA ARG A 48 9.56 4.80 16.85
C ARG A 48 8.45 5.47 16.05
N ALA A 49 7.69 4.70 15.27
CA ALA A 49 6.54 5.22 14.53
C ALA A 49 5.52 5.87 15.47
N ARG A 50 5.26 5.29 16.66
CA ARG A 50 4.37 5.87 17.67
C ARG A 50 4.86 7.21 18.19
N LYS A 51 6.17 7.36 18.41
CA LYS A 51 6.79 8.64 18.81
C LYS A 51 6.63 9.68 17.70
N ASN A 52 6.95 9.30 16.47
CA ASN A 52 6.87 10.17 15.30
C ASN A 52 5.43 10.58 14.95
N LEU A 53 4.46 9.70 15.22
CA LEU A 53 3.04 9.91 14.98
C LEU A 53 2.27 10.42 16.22
N LYS A 54 2.96 10.93 17.25
CA LYS A 54 2.32 11.42 18.47
C LYS A 54 1.19 12.40 18.14
N GLY A 55 0.02 12.16 18.72
CA GLY A 55 -1.19 12.96 18.47
C GLY A 55 -1.97 12.61 17.20
N VAL A 56 -1.38 11.86 16.27
CA VAL A 56 -1.98 11.46 14.98
C VAL A 56 -2.37 9.98 14.97
N CYS A 57 -1.46 9.10 15.38
CA CYS A 57 -1.67 7.66 15.42
C CYS A 57 -0.82 7.03 16.52
N ALA A 58 -1.41 6.14 17.33
CA ALA A 58 -0.67 5.45 18.39
C ALA A 58 0.05 4.17 17.94
N ALA A 59 0.09 3.88 16.63
CA ALA A 59 0.61 2.62 16.08
C ALA A 59 0.10 1.38 16.85
N TYR A 60 -1.22 1.36 17.10
CA TYR A 60 -1.89 0.38 17.96
C TYR A 60 -1.55 -1.06 17.58
N PRO A 61 -1.26 -1.95 18.56
CA PRO A 61 -1.00 -3.37 18.32
C PRO A 61 -2.06 -3.99 17.39
N ALA A 62 -3.34 -3.79 17.71
CA ALA A 62 -4.46 -4.05 16.82
C ALA A 62 -4.92 -2.76 16.14
N CYS A 63 -4.99 -2.73 14.80
CA CYS A 63 -5.47 -1.58 14.03
C CYS A 63 -6.84 -1.90 13.40
N ASP A 64 -7.87 -1.88 14.25
CA ASP A 64 -9.25 -2.35 14.01
C ASP A 64 -10.26 -1.25 13.61
N GLY A 65 -9.88 0.03 13.70
CA GLY A 65 -10.81 1.15 13.47
C GLY A 65 -11.79 1.43 14.61
N ASN A 66 -11.55 0.92 15.82
CA ASN A 66 -12.33 1.18 17.03
C ASN A 66 -12.42 2.69 17.32
N PHE A 67 -13.62 3.16 17.64
CA PHE A 67 -13.96 4.56 17.89
C PHE A 67 -13.12 5.22 19.00
N ASP A 68 -12.69 4.45 20.01
CA ASP A 68 -11.89 4.97 21.12
C ASP A 68 -10.44 5.30 20.70
N LYS A 69 -10.04 4.91 19.49
CA LYS A 69 -8.69 5.16 18.98
C LYS A 69 -8.53 6.60 18.55
N ILE A 70 -7.36 7.18 18.87
CA ILE A 70 -7.05 8.61 18.65
C ILE A 70 -7.25 9.04 17.19
N CYS A 71 -7.05 8.14 16.24
CA CYS A 71 -7.19 8.42 14.83
C CYS A 71 -8.66 8.40 14.33
N GLN A 72 -9.60 7.81 15.08
CA GLN A 72 -11.02 7.78 14.72
C GLN A 72 -11.72 9.03 15.25
N LYS A 73 -11.63 10.16 14.54
CA LYS A 73 -12.19 11.46 15.00
C LYS A 73 -12.74 12.38 13.90
N GLU A 74 -12.99 11.92 12.68
CA GLU A 74 -13.66 12.77 11.66
C GLU A 74 -15.10 13.13 12.06
N ALA A 75 -15.74 12.34 12.93
CA ALA A 75 -17.12 12.52 13.40
C ALA A 75 -17.48 13.93 13.95
N TYR A 76 -16.49 14.81 14.19
CA TYR A 76 -16.69 16.20 14.64
C TYR A 76 -15.81 17.22 13.91
N GLY A 77 -15.60 17.07 12.59
CA GLY A 77 -14.96 18.10 11.74
C GLY A 77 -13.43 18.11 11.75
N LYS A 78 -12.78 17.11 12.36
CA LYS A 78 -11.32 16.98 12.33
C LYS A 78 -10.84 16.33 11.02
N PRO A 79 -9.61 16.61 10.56
CA PRO A 79 -9.01 15.89 9.44
C PRO A 79 -8.97 14.38 9.71
N ILE A 80 -9.25 13.58 8.68
CA ILE A 80 -9.31 12.10 8.76
C ILE A 80 -7.99 11.51 9.27
N GLY A 81 -6.83 12.08 8.89
CA GLY A 81 -5.51 11.58 9.34
C GLY A 81 -5.32 10.11 8.96
N PHE A 82 -5.10 9.23 9.94
CA PHE A 82 -5.08 7.76 9.78
C PHE A 82 -6.45 7.07 9.94
N GLY A 83 -7.49 7.81 10.30
CA GLY A 83 -8.85 7.31 10.57
C GLY A 83 -9.60 6.85 9.33
N GLY A 84 -10.86 6.48 9.56
CA GLY A 84 -11.86 6.26 8.50
C GLY A 84 -12.67 7.52 8.25
N ALA A 85 -13.30 7.59 7.09
CA ALA A 85 -14.24 8.65 6.77
C ALA A 85 -15.50 8.56 7.65
N GLY A 86 -16.16 9.68 7.91
CA GLY A 86 -17.42 9.74 8.63
C GLY A 86 -17.34 9.14 10.04
N ALA A 87 -18.16 8.14 10.32
CA ALA A 87 -18.19 7.39 11.57
C ALA A 87 -17.22 6.18 11.58
N GLY A 88 -16.47 5.98 10.49
CA GLY A 88 -15.46 4.94 10.34
C GLY A 88 -16.03 3.53 10.21
N PHE A 89 -17.29 3.39 9.77
CA PHE A 89 -17.92 2.09 9.54
C PHE A 89 -17.16 1.28 8.50
N SER A 90 -16.81 1.85 7.35
CA SER A 90 -16.08 1.13 6.29
C SER A 90 -14.71 0.64 6.75
N PHE A 91 -14.02 1.42 7.60
CA PHE A 91 -12.76 0.96 8.18
C PHE A 91 -13.02 -0.25 9.08
N ARG A 92 -13.95 -0.17 10.03
CA ARG A 92 -14.26 -1.32 10.89
C ARG A 92 -14.73 -2.54 10.10
N ALA A 93 -15.58 -2.34 9.08
CA ALA A 93 -16.06 -3.40 8.21
C ALA A 93 -14.91 -4.16 7.54
N ASN A 94 -13.90 -3.44 7.02
CA ASN A 94 -12.70 -4.08 6.44
C ASN A 94 -11.98 -5.03 7.40
N VAL A 95 -12.02 -4.76 8.71
CA VAL A 95 -11.36 -5.61 9.71
C VAL A 95 -12.30 -6.73 10.13
N ALA A 96 -13.55 -6.39 10.44
CA ALA A 96 -14.56 -7.34 10.89
C ALA A 96 -14.81 -8.47 9.88
N CYS A 97 -14.84 -8.17 8.58
CA CYS A 97 -15.04 -9.21 7.56
C CYS A 97 -13.87 -10.19 7.44
N LEU A 98 -12.64 -9.78 7.75
CA LEU A 98 -11.50 -10.71 7.84
C LEU A 98 -11.54 -11.54 9.14
N GLU A 99 -12.09 -10.97 10.21
CA GLU A 99 -12.29 -11.63 11.51
C GLU A 99 -13.41 -12.67 11.51
N THR A 100 -14.31 -12.69 10.54
CA THR A 100 -15.32 -13.76 10.41
C THR A 100 -14.75 -15.01 9.74
N LEU A 101 -13.73 -14.87 8.90
CA LEU A 101 -13.11 -15.98 8.17
C LEU A 101 -12.17 -16.80 9.07
N ARG A 102 -12.28 -18.13 9.04
CA ARG A 102 -11.35 -19.05 9.71
C ARG A 102 -10.52 -19.80 8.68
N LEU A 103 -9.31 -20.19 9.06
CA LEU A 103 -8.44 -21.04 8.26
C LEU A 103 -8.56 -22.49 8.73
N LYS A 104 -8.66 -23.43 7.79
CA LYS A 104 -8.64 -24.86 8.07
C LYS A 104 -7.23 -25.32 8.35
N LEU A 105 -6.97 -25.67 9.60
CA LEU A 105 -5.72 -26.29 10.03
C LEU A 105 -5.55 -27.67 9.35
N ARG A 106 -4.41 -27.88 8.68
CA ARG A 106 -4.04 -29.13 8.02
C ARG A 106 -2.65 -29.53 8.48
N VAL A 107 -2.57 -30.58 9.30
CA VAL A 107 -1.32 -31.07 9.93
C VAL A 107 -0.98 -32.51 9.59
N VAL A 108 -1.78 -33.14 8.72
CA VAL A 108 -1.55 -34.51 8.22
C VAL A 108 -1.33 -34.41 6.71
N GLY A 109 -0.15 -34.85 6.27
CA GLY A 109 0.29 -34.79 4.88
C GLY A 109 1.80 -34.88 4.76
N GLU A 110 2.31 -34.84 3.54
CA GLU A 110 3.74 -34.73 3.27
C GLU A 110 4.29 -33.38 3.74
N HIS A 111 5.56 -33.37 4.17
CA HIS A 111 6.24 -32.14 4.57
C HIS A 111 6.68 -31.36 3.32
N THR A 112 6.27 -30.11 3.22
CA THR A 112 6.70 -29.18 2.15
C THR A 112 7.07 -27.82 2.73
N GLU A 113 8.08 -27.17 2.15
CA GLU A 113 8.38 -25.77 2.44
C GLU A 113 7.62 -24.90 1.45
N PRO A 114 6.67 -24.06 1.89
CA PRO A 114 5.88 -23.29 0.93
C PRO A 114 6.74 -22.30 0.14
N ASP A 115 6.49 -22.27 -1.16
CA ASP A 115 7.01 -21.27 -2.07
C ASP A 115 6.01 -20.12 -2.18
N THR A 116 6.48 -18.93 -1.79
CA THR A 116 5.68 -17.70 -1.88
C THR A 116 5.91 -16.95 -3.19
N SER A 117 6.86 -17.37 -4.04
CA SER A 117 7.20 -16.66 -5.27
C SER A 117 5.99 -16.54 -6.20
N CYS A 118 5.91 -15.42 -6.92
CA CYS A 118 4.81 -15.10 -7.83
C CYS A 118 5.24 -14.06 -8.87
N THR A 119 4.40 -13.83 -9.88
CA THR A 119 4.70 -12.87 -10.95
C THR A 119 3.58 -11.86 -11.08
N PHE A 120 3.87 -10.60 -10.77
CA PHE A 120 2.97 -9.47 -11.01
C PHE A 120 3.25 -8.89 -12.39
N LEU A 121 2.34 -9.12 -13.34
CA LEU A 121 2.53 -8.77 -14.76
C LEU A 121 3.82 -9.42 -15.29
N ASP A 122 4.85 -8.64 -15.58
CA ASP A 122 6.16 -9.12 -16.03
C ASP A 122 7.24 -9.04 -14.92
N THR A 123 6.86 -8.74 -13.68
CA THR A 123 7.78 -8.59 -12.54
C THR A 123 7.69 -9.78 -11.60
N THR A 124 8.79 -10.50 -11.42
CA THR A 124 8.90 -11.56 -10.40
C THR A 124 8.99 -10.94 -9.01
N LEU A 125 8.18 -11.46 -8.09
CA LEU A 125 8.16 -11.08 -6.68
C LEU A 125 8.39 -12.32 -5.81
N ASP A 126 9.01 -12.11 -4.66
CA ASP A 126 9.28 -13.14 -3.67
C ASP A 126 8.03 -13.62 -2.92
N PHE A 127 6.97 -12.79 -2.90
CA PHE A 127 5.69 -13.02 -2.21
C PHE A 127 4.60 -12.06 -2.74
N PRO A 128 3.30 -12.44 -2.68
CA PRO A 128 2.21 -11.71 -3.35
C PRO A 128 1.68 -10.52 -2.54
N VAL A 129 2.57 -9.77 -1.89
CA VAL A 129 2.22 -8.61 -1.07
C VAL A 129 3.00 -7.40 -1.52
N MET A 130 2.29 -6.30 -1.79
CA MET A 130 2.88 -5.03 -2.24
C MET A 130 2.50 -3.89 -1.28
N ALA A 131 3.24 -2.78 -1.31
CA ALA A 131 2.79 -1.57 -0.62
C ALA A 131 1.67 -0.90 -1.42
N ALA A 132 0.60 -0.49 -0.74
CA ALA A 132 -0.50 0.24 -1.36
C ALA A 132 -0.11 1.71 -1.65
N SER A 133 -0.76 2.30 -2.65
CA SER A 133 -0.57 3.69 -3.05
C SER A 133 -0.97 4.66 -1.95
N THR A 134 0.02 5.14 -1.20
CA THR A 134 -0.15 6.09 -0.09
C THR A 134 0.71 7.33 -0.31
N ALA A 135 0.28 8.46 0.25
CA ALA A 135 0.93 9.78 0.12
C ALA A 135 0.54 10.69 1.30
N GLY A 136 1.19 11.85 1.39
CA GLY A 136 0.94 12.87 2.41
C GLY A 136 1.59 12.59 3.75
N ALA A 137 2.63 11.77 3.78
CA ALA A 137 3.35 11.41 4.99
C ALA A 137 4.05 12.61 5.65
N GLU A 138 4.47 13.61 4.87
CA GLU A 138 5.08 14.84 5.39
C GLU A 138 4.13 15.58 6.35
N ARG A 139 2.82 15.44 6.16
CA ARG A 139 1.81 16.07 7.02
C ARG A 139 1.63 15.35 8.36
N TYR A 140 2.34 14.25 8.61
CA TYR A 140 2.37 13.57 9.88
C TYR A 140 3.59 14.00 10.71
N ASN A 141 3.45 15.16 11.35
CA ASN A 141 4.46 15.77 12.23
C ASN A 141 5.81 16.04 11.54
N ASN A 142 5.83 16.16 10.20
CA ASN A 142 7.06 16.34 9.43
C ASN A 142 8.12 15.26 9.71
N ALA A 143 7.69 14.06 10.11
CA ALA A 143 8.57 12.98 10.57
C ALA A 143 9.49 12.42 9.49
N ILE A 144 9.16 12.66 8.22
CA ILE A 144 9.94 12.30 7.03
C ILE A 144 9.53 13.25 5.90
N SER A 145 10.44 13.62 4.99
CA SER A 145 10.04 14.36 3.78
C SER A 145 9.10 13.50 2.92
N GLU A 146 8.28 14.14 2.09
CA GLU A 146 7.40 13.39 1.20
C GLU A 146 8.19 12.58 0.17
N GLU A 147 9.32 13.10 -0.31
CA GLU A 147 10.20 12.38 -1.23
C GLU A 147 10.88 11.19 -0.53
N ASP A 148 11.48 11.38 0.66
CA ASP A 148 12.08 10.26 1.39
C ASP A 148 11.03 9.23 1.82
N PHE A 149 9.78 9.63 2.07
CA PHE A 149 8.70 8.67 2.26
C PHE A 149 8.45 7.83 1.00
N CYS A 150 8.40 8.47 -0.18
CA CYS A 150 8.26 7.75 -1.44
C CYS A 150 9.43 6.79 -1.66
N ARG A 151 10.66 7.26 -1.47
CA ARG A 151 11.88 6.47 -1.61
C ARG A 151 11.93 5.32 -0.61
N ALA A 152 11.50 5.55 0.64
CA ALA A 152 11.50 4.55 1.71
C ALA A 152 10.65 3.34 1.33
N VAL A 153 9.46 3.60 0.79
CA VAL A 153 8.56 2.53 0.36
C VAL A 153 9.10 1.81 -0.88
N ILE A 154 9.56 2.55 -1.89
CA ILE A 154 10.10 1.94 -3.12
C ILE A 154 11.29 1.03 -2.79
N ARG A 155 12.28 1.57 -2.08
CA ARG A 155 13.50 0.85 -1.72
C ARG A 155 13.23 -0.29 -0.75
N GLY A 156 12.43 -0.04 0.29
CA GLY A 156 12.12 -1.06 1.28
C GLY A 156 11.31 -2.23 0.70
N CYS A 157 10.42 -1.97 -0.26
CA CYS A 157 9.76 -3.03 -1.01
C CYS A 157 10.74 -3.84 -1.85
N ARG A 158 11.60 -3.17 -2.64
CA ARG A 158 12.63 -3.83 -3.43
C ARG A 158 13.51 -4.73 -2.58
N ASP A 159 14.02 -4.20 -1.46
CA ASP A 159 14.94 -4.92 -0.56
C ASP A 159 14.26 -6.14 0.09
N ALA A 160 12.93 -6.11 0.23
CA ALA A 160 12.15 -7.26 0.70
C ALA A 160 11.83 -8.27 -0.41
N GLY A 161 12.10 -7.98 -1.69
CA GLY A 161 11.74 -8.82 -2.83
C GLY A 161 10.33 -8.56 -3.37
N THR A 162 9.77 -7.37 -3.17
CA THR A 162 8.47 -6.97 -3.72
C THR A 162 8.52 -5.57 -4.37
N ILE A 163 7.38 -5.07 -4.84
CA ILE A 163 7.23 -3.77 -5.48
C ILE A 163 6.32 -2.83 -4.67
N GLY A 164 6.65 -1.55 -4.67
CA GLY A 164 5.86 -0.51 -3.99
C GLY A 164 4.97 0.27 -4.94
N TRP A 165 3.70 0.47 -4.58
CA TRP A 165 2.83 1.42 -5.27
C TRP A 165 2.92 2.79 -4.59
N ARG A 166 2.89 3.86 -5.38
CA ARG A 166 2.98 5.23 -4.89
C ARG A 166 1.77 6.06 -5.30
N GLY A 167 1.10 6.63 -4.29
CA GLY A 167 -0.02 7.54 -4.51
C GLY A 167 0.45 8.98 -4.71
N ASP A 168 -0.47 9.84 -5.13
CA ASP A 168 -0.34 11.30 -5.06
C ASP A 168 -1.43 11.92 -4.16
N THR A 169 -1.27 13.21 -3.85
CA THR A 169 -2.21 13.98 -3.03
C THR A 169 -2.28 15.43 -3.52
N PHE A 170 -3.03 16.29 -2.81
CA PHE A 170 -3.44 17.62 -3.30
C PHE A 170 -2.28 18.54 -3.69
N PHE A 171 -1.13 18.43 -3.01
CA PHE A 171 0.06 19.24 -3.26
C PHE A 171 1.03 18.65 -4.29
N TYR A 172 0.73 17.47 -4.84
CA TYR A 172 1.49 16.92 -5.96
C TYR A 172 1.00 17.57 -7.25
N THR A 173 1.93 17.89 -8.14
CA THR A 173 1.63 18.42 -9.48
C THR A 173 2.46 17.67 -10.52
N PRO A 174 2.17 17.79 -11.83
CA PRO A 174 3.06 17.26 -12.85
C PRO A 174 4.48 17.85 -12.80
N ASP A 175 4.63 19.08 -12.30
CA ASP A 175 5.95 19.75 -12.22
C ASP A 175 6.70 19.42 -10.93
N ASP A 176 5.97 19.11 -9.86
CA ASP A 176 6.51 18.69 -8.56
C ASP A 176 5.74 17.46 -8.06
N ASN A 177 6.27 16.28 -8.38
CA ASN A 177 5.69 14.99 -8.02
C ASN A 177 6.71 14.16 -7.22
N PRO A 178 6.63 14.17 -5.88
CA PRO A 178 7.53 13.38 -5.03
C PRO A 178 7.54 11.87 -5.34
N ALA A 179 6.43 11.30 -5.82
CA ALA A 179 6.39 9.90 -6.20
C ALA A 179 7.25 9.64 -7.44
N LEU A 180 7.04 10.40 -8.52
CA LEU A 180 7.82 10.23 -9.76
C LEU A 180 9.30 10.61 -9.55
N SER A 181 9.60 11.64 -8.75
CA SER A 181 10.97 11.99 -8.37
C SER A 181 11.67 10.85 -7.63
N ALA A 182 10.98 10.22 -6.67
CA ALA A 182 11.51 9.07 -5.94
C ALA A 182 11.73 7.86 -6.85
N ILE A 183 10.80 7.54 -7.78
CA ILE A 183 10.98 6.46 -8.76
C ILE A 183 12.25 6.70 -9.58
N LYS A 184 12.42 7.93 -10.09
CA LYS A 184 13.63 8.33 -10.83
C LYS A 184 14.91 8.18 -10.01
N LYS A 185 14.90 8.65 -8.75
CA LYS A 185 16.08 8.62 -7.86
C LYS A 185 16.47 7.21 -7.43
N GLU A 186 15.48 6.35 -7.18
CA GLU A 186 15.73 4.98 -6.77
C GLU A 186 16.12 4.07 -7.93
N GLY A 187 15.68 4.39 -9.16
CA GLY A 187 16.06 3.66 -10.36
C GLY A 187 15.60 2.20 -10.36
N VAL A 188 14.52 1.88 -9.62
CA VAL A 188 13.96 0.53 -9.51
C VAL A 188 12.45 0.54 -9.76
N PRO A 189 11.87 -0.59 -10.22
CA PRO A 189 10.45 -0.65 -10.56
C PRO A 189 9.54 -0.24 -9.39
N ALA A 190 8.55 0.59 -9.69
CA ALA A 190 7.50 1.01 -8.78
C ALA A 190 6.26 1.46 -9.58
N VAL A 191 5.08 1.37 -8.97
CA VAL A 191 3.80 1.60 -9.67
C VAL A 191 3.19 2.91 -9.21
N PRO A 192 3.18 3.98 -10.03
CA PRO A 192 2.46 5.20 -9.68
C PRO A 192 0.95 5.04 -9.89
N ILE A 193 0.18 5.40 -8.87
CA ILE A 193 -1.28 5.46 -8.90
C ILE A 193 -1.71 6.89 -8.61
N PHE A 194 -2.39 7.51 -9.57
CA PHE A 194 -2.77 8.91 -9.50
C PHE A 194 -4.22 9.10 -9.08
N LYS A 195 -4.51 10.21 -8.41
CA LYS A 195 -5.89 10.66 -8.16
C LYS A 195 -6.58 10.97 -9.49
N PRO A 196 -7.92 10.83 -9.57
CA PRO A 196 -8.62 10.88 -10.84
C PRO A 196 -8.84 12.33 -11.28
N ARG A 197 -7.76 13.03 -11.61
CA ARG A 197 -7.76 14.43 -12.09
C ARG A 197 -8.27 14.52 -13.53
N SER A 198 -8.17 15.68 -14.17
CA SER A 198 -8.55 15.84 -15.57
C SER A 198 -7.76 14.88 -16.48
N GLN A 199 -8.34 14.53 -17.64
CA GLN A 199 -7.69 13.63 -18.60
C GLN A 199 -6.30 14.16 -19.00
N ASP A 200 -6.16 15.46 -19.24
CA ASP A 200 -4.90 16.07 -19.68
C ASP A 200 -3.80 15.96 -18.63
N VAL A 201 -4.13 16.17 -17.35
CA VAL A 201 -3.16 16.02 -16.26
C VAL A 201 -2.73 14.56 -16.12
N LEU A 202 -3.68 13.63 -16.18
CA LEU A 202 -3.38 12.20 -16.10
C LEU A 202 -2.48 11.75 -17.27
N LYS A 203 -2.79 12.16 -18.51
CA LYS A 203 -1.97 11.83 -19.67
C LYS A 203 -0.54 12.35 -19.56
N ARG A 204 -0.35 13.58 -19.04
CA ARG A 204 0.98 14.13 -18.78
C ARG A 204 1.75 13.28 -17.75
N LEU A 205 1.08 12.88 -16.68
CA LEU A 205 1.67 12.01 -15.66
C LEU A 205 1.99 10.60 -16.20
N PHE A 206 1.20 10.09 -17.15
CA PHE A 206 1.43 8.78 -17.76
C PHE A 206 2.69 8.78 -18.63
N ILE A 207 2.87 9.82 -19.45
CA ILE A 207 4.10 9.99 -20.25
C ILE A 207 5.32 9.98 -19.32
N MET A 208 5.27 10.71 -18.21
CA MET A 208 6.36 10.72 -17.24
C MET A 208 6.59 9.34 -16.61
N ALA A 209 5.54 8.57 -16.32
CA ALA A 209 5.68 7.21 -15.79
C ALA A 209 6.28 6.23 -16.82
N GLU A 210 5.94 6.39 -18.10
CA GLU A 210 6.52 5.64 -19.22
C GLU A 210 8.01 5.92 -19.38
N GLU A 211 8.41 7.19 -19.37
CA GLU A 211 9.82 7.61 -19.44
C GLU A 211 10.67 7.05 -18.30
N LEU A 212 10.05 6.80 -17.14
CA LEU A 212 10.69 6.17 -15.98
C LEU A 212 10.72 4.64 -16.04
N GLY A 213 10.13 4.02 -17.07
CA GLY A 213 10.08 2.56 -17.21
C GLY A 213 9.25 1.87 -16.12
N CYS A 214 8.20 2.52 -15.62
CA CYS A 214 7.31 1.91 -14.62
C CYS A 214 6.67 0.64 -15.20
N PRO A 215 6.51 -0.47 -14.44
CA PRO A 215 5.94 -1.71 -14.96
C PRO A 215 4.43 -1.65 -15.16
N ALA A 216 3.76 -0.69 -14.52
CA ALA A 216 2.34 -0.40 -14.63
C ALA A 216 2.09 1.02 -14.10
N LEU A 217 0.94 1.59 -14.42
CA LEU A 217 0.44 2.82 -13.82
C LEU A 217 -1.06 2.74 -13.64
N GLY A 218 -1.64 3.63 -12.83
CA GLY A 218 -3.09 3.59 -12.65
C GLY A 218 -3.72 4.83 -12.08
N VAL A 219 -5.03 4.69 -11.88
CA VAL A 219 -5.87 5.72 -11.29
C VAL A 219 -6.65 5.15 -10.12
N ASP A 220 -6.64 5.87 -9.01
CA ASP A 220 -7.44 5.62 -7.81
C ASP A 220 -8.81 6.27 -7.98
N LEU A 221 -9.74 5.55 -8.61
CA LEU A 221 -11.02 6.05 -9.11
C LEU A 221 -11.96 6.50 -7.98
N ASP A 222 -11.96 5.80 -6.85
CA ASP A 222 -12.71 6.20 -5.66
C ASP A 222 -12.24 7.54 -5.09
N GLY A 223 -10.99 7.93 -5.37
CA GLY A 223 -10.40 9.22 -5.03
C GLY A 223 -11.19 10.44 -5.55
N CYS A 224 -12.16 10.26 -6.45
CA CYS A 224 -13.12 11.30 -6.84
C CYS A 224 -13.97 11.82 -5.68
N GLY A 225 -14.18 11.02 -4.62
CA GLY A 225 -14.85 11.44 -3.38
C GLY A 225 -13.90 12.02 -2.32
N SER A 226 -12.64 12.30 -2.66
CA SER A 226 -11.62 12.69 -1.67
C SER A 226 -11.90 14.05 -1.03
N THR A 227 -12.18 14.04 0.27
CA THR A 227 -12.42 15.26 1.06
C THR A 227 -11.18 16.15 1.16
N ILE A 228 -9.97 15.57 1.23
CA ILE A 228 -8.73 16.34 1.31
C ILE A 228 -8.44 17.09 0.00
N MET A 229 -8.72 16.47 -1.15
CA MET A 229 -8.55 17.13 -2.45
C MET A 229 -9.51 18.32 -2.57
N ALA A 230 -10.78 18.09 -2.24
CA ALA A 230 -11.81 19.13 -2.26
C ALA A 230 -11.48 20.31 -1.32
N ARG A 231 -11.06 20.05 -0.07
CA ARG A 231 -10.68 21.09 0.89
C ARG A 231 -9.53 21.98 0.40
N HIS A 232 -8.62 21.42 -0.40
CA HIS A 232 -7.49 22.13 -0.98
C HIS A 232 -7.75 22.62 -2.42
N LYS A 233 -9.01 22.60 -2.89
CA LYS A 233 -9.42 23.02 -4.24
C LYS A 233 -8.68 22.28 -5.37
N GLN A 234 -8.23 21.06 -5.11
CA GLN A 234 -7.63 20.21 -6.12
C GLN A 234 -8.74 19.35 -6.77
N ALA A 235 -8.98 19.56 -8.06
CA ALA A 235 -10.09 18.94 -8.74
C ALA A 235 -9.85 17.43 -8.99
N VAL A 236 -10.88 16.64 -8.70
CA VAL A 236 -10.96 15.19 -8.94
C VAL A 236 -12.33 14.86 -9.53
N PHE A 237 -12.40 13.81 -10.33
CA PHE A 237 -13.54 13.53 -11.19
C PHE A 237 -13.90 12.05 -11.15
N ARG A 238 -15.19 11.74 -11.13
CA ARG A 238 -15.66 10.40 -11.48
C ARG A 238 -15.30 10.15 -12.96
N LYS A 239 -14.84 8.95 -13.27
CA LYS A 239 -14.48 8.54 -14.64
C LYS A 239 -15.58 7.70 -15.24
N SER A 240 -16.05 8.07 -16.42
CA SER A 240 -16.92 7.21 -17.23
C SER A 240 -16.12 6.08 -17.86
N VAL A 241 -16.79 5.04 -18.33
CA VAL A 241 -16.16 3.96 -19.11
C VAL A 241 -15.42 4.50 -20.34
N LYS A 242 -15.94 5.56 -20.96
CA LYS A 242 -15.26 6.25 -22.07
C LYS A 242 -13.95 6.89 -21.62
N ASP A 243 -13.95 7.57 -20.47
CA ASP A 243 -12.74 8.19 -19.93
C ASP A 243 -11.68 7.13 -19.59
N ILE A 244 -12.09 5.99 -19.04
CA ILE A 244 -11.18 4.88 -18.72
C ILE A 244 -10.59 4.31 -20.02
N LYS A 245 -11.41 4.03 -21.05
CA LYS A 245 -10.93 3.56 -22.36
C LYS A 245 -9.93 4.52 -23.00
N GLU A 246 -10.17 5.82 -22.87
CA GLU A 246 -9.24 6.85 -23.34
C GLU A 246 -7.92 6.82 -22.58
N LEU A 247 -7.95 6.68 -21.26
CA LEU A 247 -6.75 6.61 -20.42
C LEU A 247 -5.94 5.33 -20.68
N VAL A 248 -6.60 4.18 -20.84
CA VAL A 248 -5.96 2.91 -21.22
C VAL A 248 -5.24 3.04 -22.57
N ARG A 249 -5.81 3.76 -23.54
CA ARG A 249 -5.18 3.99 -24.86
C ARG A 249 -4.08 5.04 -24.84
N ALA A 250 -4.04 5.88 -23.81
CA ALA A 250 -3.06 6.96 -23.69
C ALA A 250 -1.72 6.50 -23.11
N THR A 251 -1.57 5.22 -22.79
CA THR A 251 -0.33 4.62 -22.33
C THR A 251 -0.14 3.23 -22.95
N SER A 252 1.12 2.85 -23.11
CA SER A 252 1.58 1.49 -23.45
C SER A 252 1.70 0.59 -22.22
N LEU A 253 1.71 1.16 -21.01
CA LEU A 253 1.85 0.40 -19.77
C LEU A 253 0.52 -0.27 -19.37
N PRO A 254 0.57 -1.42 -18.67
CA PRO A 254 -0.59 -2.00 -18.02
C PRO A 254 -1.29 -0.99 -17.11
N PHE A 255 -2.55 -0.68 -17.44
CA PHE A 255 -3.35 0.27 -16.68
C PHE A 255 -4.05 -0.40 -15.49
N ILE A 256 -3.99 0.24 -14.32
CA ILE A 256 -4.63 -0.18 -13.08
C ILE A 256 -5.83 0.72 -12.74
N ALA A 257 -7.00 0.12 -12.55
CA ALA A 257 -8.17 0.79 -11.98
C ALA A 257 -8.33 0.38 -10.51
N LYS A 258 -8.02 1.30 -9.58
CA LYS A 258 -8.10 1.04 -8.13
C LYS A 258 -9.31 1.75 -7.53
N GLY A 259 -9.89 1.17 -6.48
CA GLY A 259 -11.04 1.73 -5.78
C GLY A 259 -12.37 1.11 -6.21
N ILE A 260 -12.33 -0.10 -6.76
CA ILE A 260 -13.51 -0.83 -7.25
C ILE A 260 -14.11 -1.64 -6.10
N MET A 261 -15.42 -1.55 -5.91
CA MET A 261 -16.14 -2.24 -4.83
C MET A 261 -17.39 -2.99 -5.30
N THR A 262 -17.66 -3.00 -6.62
CA THR A 262 -18.84 -3.61 -7.22
C THR A 262 -18.45 -4.46 -8.42
N VAL A 263 -19.26 -5.47 -8.74
CA VAL A 263 -19.04 -6.34 -9.91
C VAL A 263 -19.22 -5.57 -11.20
N GLU A 264 -20.20 -4.67 -11.25
CA GLU A 264 -20.55 -3.87 -12.42
C GLU A 264 -19.41 -2.93 -12.84
N ASP A 265 -18.80 -2.24 -11.88
CA ASP A 265 -17.66 -1.36 -12.16
C ASP A 265 -16.43 -2.18 -12.55
N ALA A 266 -16.24 -3.36 -11.93
CA ALA A 266 -15.13 -4.25 -12.24
C ALA A 266 -15.20 -4.78 -13.68
N LEU A 267 -16.38 -5.26 -14.11
CA LEU A 267 -16.64 -5.67 -15.50
C LEU A 267 -16.45 -4.51 -16.47
N SER A 268 -16.99 -3.33 -16.15
CA SER A 268 -16.84 -2.14 -16.97
C SER A 268 -15.37 -1.73 -17.15
N CYS A 269 -14.55 -1.90 -16.11
CA CYS A 269 -13.10 -1.67 -16.19
C CYS A 269 -12.41 -2.71 -17.08
N ALA A 270 -12.72 -4.00 -16.91
CA ALA A 270 -12.16 -5.06 -17.75
C ALA A 270 -12.49 -4.83 -19.24
N ASP A 271 -13.74 -4.51 -19.56
CA ASP A 271 -14.21 -4.16 -20.91
C ASP A 271 -13.56 -2.88 -21.47
N ALA A 272 -13.03 -2.03 -20.60
CA ALA A 272 -12.28 -0.84 -20.98
C ALA A 272 -10.81 -1.13 -21.33
N GLY A 273 -10.34 -2.37 -21.12
CA GLY A 273 -8.96 -2.79 -21.36
C GLY A 273 -8.03 -2.62 -20.15
N VAL A 274 -8.58 -2.40 -18.96
CA VAL A 274 -7.82 -2.39 -17.71
C VAL A 274 -7.13 -3.74 -17.52
N LYS A 275 -5.86 -3.73 -17.09
CA LYS A 275 -5.08 -4.96 -16.86
C LYS A 275 -5.07 -5.39 -15.41
N VAL A 276 -5.26 -4.45 -14.49
CA VAL A 276 -5.30 -4.72 -13.05
C VAL A 276 -6.49 -4.02 -12.42
N VAL A 277 -7.35 -4.78 -11.74
CA VAL A 277 -8.46 -4.24 -10.93
C VAL A 277 -8.05 -4.26 -9.47
N GLY A 278 -8.07 -3.09 -8.83
CA GLY A 278 -7.81 -2.93 -7.41
C GLY A 278 -9.10 -2.84 -6.61
N VAL A 279 -9.48 -3.95 -5.99
CA VAL A 279 -10.62 -4.03 -5.07
C VAL A 279 -10.25 -3.33 -3.77
N SER A 280 -10.86 -2.17 -3.53
CA SER A 280 -10.43 -1.26 -2.47
C SER A 280 -11.52 -0.23 -2.18
N ASN A 281 -11.71 0.11 -0.91
CA ASN A 281 -12.53 1.24 -0.46
C ASN A 281 -11.66 2.37 0.14
N HIS A 282 -10.44 2.53 -0.37
CA HIS A 282 -9.45 3.47 0.12
C HIS A 282 -9.07 3.26 1.61
N GLY A 283 -9.20 2.03 2.12
CA GLY A 283 -9.06 1.74 3.54
C GLY A 283 -10.13 2.41 4.41
N GLY A 284 -11.32 2.61 3.86
CA GLY A 284 -12.49 3.24 4.48
C GLY A 284 -12.36 4.76 4.64
N ARG A 285 -11.71 5.47 3.71
CA ARG A 285 -11.32 6.88 3.86
C ARG A 285 -12.00 7.86 2.90
N VAL A 286 -12.82 7.36 2.00
CA VAL A 286 -13.50 8.16 0.98
C VAL A 286 -14.99 8.12 1.22
N LEU A 287 -15.62 6.96 0.99
CA LEU A 287 -17.03 6.72 1.28
C LEU A 287 -17.14 5.86 2.55
N ASP A 288 -17.82 6.38 3.56
CA ASP A 288 -18.15 5.60 4.75
C ASP A 288 -19.41 4.74 4.53
N ALA A 289 -19.66 3.78 5.43
CA ALA A 289 -20.77 2.84 5.38
C ALA A 289 -20.80 1.93 4.12
N THR A 290 -19.62 1.61 3.58
CA THR A 290 -19.43 0.57 2.55
C THR A 290 -19.19 -0.80 3.21
N PRO A 291 -19.43 -1.92 2.51
CA PRO A 291 -18.91 -3.21 2.96
C PRO A 291 -17.38 -3.19 3.09
N GLY A 292 -16.86 -4.13 3.86
CA GLY A 292 -15.45 -4.46 3.89
C GLY A 292 -15.01 -5.12 2.59
N VAL A 293 -13.77 -4.91 2.17
CA VAL A 293 -13.27 -5.41 0.88
C VAL A 293 -13.38 -6.93 0.75
N ALA A 294 -13.13 -7.68 1.83
CA ALA A 294 -13.24 -9.13 1.82
C ALA A 294 -14.67 -9.64 1.57
N GLU A 295 -15.71 -8.81 1.79
CA GLU A 295 -17.11 -9.19 1.55
C GLU A 295 -17.46 -9.14 0.06
N VAL A 296 -16.86 -8.23 -0.72
CA VAL A 296 -17.16 -8.05 -2.15
C VAL A 296 -16.16 -8.75 -3.06
N LEU A 297 -14.98 -9.08 -2.54
CA LEU A 297 -13.89 -9.68 -3.30
C LEU A 297 -14.28 -11.01 -3.99
N PRO A 298 -14.98 -11.97 -3.35
CA PRO A 298 -15.32 -13.25 -4.00
C PRO A 298 -16.20 -13.08 -5.24
N ASP A 299 -17.17 -12.17 -5.20
CA ASP A 299 -18.10 -11.95 -6.31
C ASP A 299 -17.39 -11.30 -7.50
N ILE A 300 -16.48 -10.37 -7.24
CA ILE A 300 -15.63 -9.75 -8.28
C ILE A 300 -14.67 -10.80 -8.86
N ALA A 301 -14.01 -11.59 -8.01
CA ALA A 301 -13.06 -12.61 -8.45
C ALA A 301 -13.73 -13.69 -9.31
N LYS A 302 -14.96 -14.10 -8.95
CA LYS A 302 -15.75 -15.05 -9.74
C LYS A 302 -15.96 -14.59 -11.18
N GLN A 303 -16.09 -13.28 -11.42
CA GLN A 303 -16.30 -12.75 -12.76
C GLN A 303 -14.99 -12.50 -13.52
N LEU A 304 -13.92 -12.12 -12.83
CA LEU A 304 -12.74 -11.53 -13.48
C LEU A 304 -11.44 -12.34 -13.38
N LYS A 305 -11.35 -13.32 -12.47
CA LYS A 305 -10.11 -14.05 -12.25
C LYS A 305 -9.67 -14.76 -13.54
N GLY A 306 -8.39 -14.60 -13.90
CA GLY A 306 -7.82 -15.09 -15.16
C GLY A 306 -8.01 -14.16 -16.38
N GLN A 307 -8.86 -13.14 -16.30
CA GLN A 307 -9.02 -12.12 -17.35
C GLN A 307 -8.18 -10.87 -17.07
N VAL A 308 -8.14 -10.46 -15.81
CA VAL A 308 -7.33 -9.34 -15.30
C VAL A 308 -6.67 -9.76 -14.00
N THR A 309 -5.56 -9.12 -13.63
CA THR A 309 -4.98 -9.29 -12.30
C THR A 309 -5.86 -8.59 -11.27
N ILE A 310 -6.19 -9.29 -10.18
CA ILE A 310 -6.99 -8.76 -9.09
C ILE A 310 -6.08 -8.45 -7.91
N THR A 311 -6.03 -7.19 -7.52
CA THR A 311 -5.37 -6.75 -6.29
C THR A 311 -6.41 -6.37 -5.25
N ALA A 312 -6.13 -6.59 -3.97
CA ALA A 312 -7.06 -6.22 -2.91
C ALA A 312 -6.34 -5.58 -1.72
N ASP A 313 -6.96 -4.56 -1.14
CA ASP A 313 -6.50 -3.92 0.10
C ASP A 313 -7.66 -3.74 1.10
N GLY A 314 -7.38 -3.23 2.29
CA GLY A 314 -8.41 -2.99 3.30
C GLY A 314 -8.37 -4.03 4.42
N GLY A 315 -8.16 -3.56 5.66
CA GLY A 315 -8.21 -4.42 6.84
C GLY A 315 -7.00 -5.31 7.09
N VAL A 316 -6.27 -5.73 6.05
CA VAL A 316 -5.11 -6.64 6.13
C VAL A 316 -3.99 -6.13 7.05
N ARG A 317 -3.53 -6.96 8.00
CA ARG A 317 -2.43 -6.63 8.94
C ARG A 317 -1.34 -7.69 9.02
N THR A 318 -1.69 -8.95 8.80
CA THR A 318 -0.82 -10.10 9.02
C THR A 318 -0.77 -11.00 7.80
N GLY A 319 0.21 -11.92 7.74
CA GLY A 319 0.25 -12.95 6.70
C GLY A 319 -0.97 -13.88 6.70
N TYR A 320 -1.69 -14.01 7.82
CA TYR A 320 -2.97 -14.74 7.88
C TYR A 320 -4.07 -14.00 7.12
N ASP A 321 -4.11 -12.67 7.23
CA ASP A 321 -5.07 -11.86 6.49
C ASP A 321 -4.77 -11.87 5.00
N VAL A 322 -3.48 -11.85 4.63
CA VAL A 322 -3.03 -12.03 3.25
C VAL A 322 -3.54 -13.36 2.70
N LEU A 323 -3.30 -14.46 3.42
CA LEU A 323 -3.76 -15.79 2.99
C LEU A 323 -5.28 -15.85 2.78
N LYS A 324 -6.05 -15.22 3.67
CA LYS A 324 -7.52 -15.11 3.51
C LYS A 324 -7.91 -14.35 2.25
N MET A 325 -7.29 -13.20 1.98
CA MET A 325 -7.59 -12.40 0.78
C MET A 325 -7.25 -13.14 -0.51
N LEU A 326 -6.12 -13.86 -0.53
CA LEU A 326 -5.76 -14.74 -1.65
C LEU A 326 -6.79 -15.85 -1.85
N ALA A 327 -7.22 -16.51 -0.76
CA ALA A 327 -8.23 -17.56 -0.80
C ALA A 327 -9.61 -17.07 -1.26
N LEU A 328 -9.95 -15.81 -1.00
CA LEU A 328 -11.15 -15.16 -1.51
C LEU A 328 -11.06 -14.77 -2.99
N GLY A 329 -9.89 -14.87 -3.61
CA GLY A 329 -9.72 -14.70 -5.05
C GLY A 329 -8.85 -13.53 -5.48
N ALA A 330 -8.19 -12.80 -4.56
CA ALA A 330 -7.14 -11.86 -4.95
C ALA A 330 -5.91 -12.60 -5.51
N ASP A 331 -5.23 -12.01 -6.48
CA ASP A 331 -3.91 -12.46 -6.95
C ASP A 331 -2.79 -11.82 -6.12
N PHE A 332 -2.98 -10.56 -5.70
CA PHE A 332 -2.05 -9.84 -4.83
C PHE A 332 -2.76 -9.03 -3.76
N VAL A 333 -2.09 -8.83 -2.62
CA VAL A 333 -2.62 -8.09 -1.48
C VAL A 333 -1.79 -6.84 -1.22
N LEU A 334 -2.44 -5.70 -0.98
CA LEU A 334 -1.74 -4.43 -0.72
C LEU A 334 -1.84 -4.00 0.75
N LEU A 335 -0.74 -3.45 1.27
CA LEU A 335 -0.64 -2.92 2.64
C LEU A 335 -0.50 -1.40 2.63
N GLY A 336 -1.44 -0.70 3.28
CA GLY A 336 -1.45 0.76 3.36
C GLY A 336 -0.86 1.31 4.67
N ARG A 337 -1.71 1.43 5.70
CA ARG A 337 -1.37 2.13 6.96
C ARG A 337 -0.11 1.61 7.64
N ASP A 338 0.13 0.30 7.61
CA ASP A 338 1.29 -0.29 8.27
C ASP A 338 2.60 0.00 7.53
N VAL A 339 2.56 0.15 6.20
CA VAL A 339 3.71 0.62 5.42
C VAL A 339 4.04 2.07 5.74
N ILE A 340 3.04 2.94 5.91
CA ILE A 340 3.27 4.32 6.36
C ILE A 340 3.96 4.31 7.74
N ARG A 341 3.44 3.53 8.70
CA ARG A 341 4.03 3.42 10.04
C ARG A 341 5.46 2.88 9.98
N ALA A 342 5.71 1.89 9.14
CA ALA A 342 7.03 1.29 8.95
C ALA A 342 8.04 2.32 8.40
N ALA A 343 7.67 3.07 7.36
CA ALA A 343 8.50 4.13 6.79
C ALA A 343 8.75 5.27 7.80
N LEU A 344 7.74 5.69 8.57
CA LEU A 344 7.92 6.71 9.60
C LEU A 344 8.68 6.19 10.82
N GLY A 345 8.76 4.87 11.02
CA GLY A 345 9.53 4.27 12.11
C GLY A 345 11.02 4.24 11.81
N ALA A 346 11.40 3.88 10.58
CA ALA A 346 12.80 3.69 10.18
C ALA A 346 13.05 3.71 8.66
N GLY A 347 12.39 4.56 7.88
CA GLY A 347 12.60 4.67 6.43
C GLY A 347 12.47 3.32 5.70
N SER A 348 13.34 3.09 4.72
CA SER A 348 13.39 1.83 3.93
C SER A 348 13.59 0.60 4.80
N LEU A 349 14.45 0.69 5.83
CA LEU A 349 14.70 -0.40 6.78
C LEU A 349 13.40 -0.83 7.48
N GLY A 350 12.61 0.12 7.93
CA GLY A 350 11.32 -0.15 8.58
C GLY A 350 10.35 -0.87 7.66
N VAL A 351 10.24 -0.41 6.40
CA VAL A 351 9.39 -1.04 5.37
C VAL A 351 9.84 -2.48 5.10
N GLY A 352 11.15 -2.70 4.91
CA GLY A 352 11.71 -4.05 4.70
C GLY A 352 11.42 -5.00 5.87
N ILE A 353 11.64 -4.56 7.11
CA ILE A 353 11.32 -5.35 8.32
C ILE A 353 9.83 -5.71 8.37
N HIS A 354 8.94 -4.78 8.02
CA HIS A 354 7.51 -5.02 8.04
C HIS A 354 7.09 -6.03 6.95
N MET A 355 7.59 -5.87 5.73
CA MET A 355 7.29 -6.76 4.61
C MET A 355 7.78 -8.19 4.86
N GLU A 356 9.02 -8.34 5.34
CA GLU A 356 9.58 -9.65 5.69
C GLU A 356 8.81 -10.32 6.84
N HIS A 357 8.35 -9.55 7.83
CA HIS A 357 7.48 -10.08 8.87
C HIS A 357 6.18 -10.65 8.29
N VAL A 358 5.52 -9.93 7.38
CA VAL A 358 4.30 -10.41 6.72
C VAL A 358 4.57 -11.67 5.89
N ARG A 359 5.66 -11.70 5.12
CA ARG A 359 6.10 -12.87 4.33
C ARG A 359 6.29 -14.11 5.21
N LYS A 360 7.01 -13.99 6.34
CA LYS A 360 7.23 -15.10 7.28
C LYS A 360 5.91 -15.66 7.82
N ILE A 361 4.97 -14.78 8.18
CA ILE A 361 3.66 -15.21 8.68
C ILE A 361 2.82 -15.84 7.57
N LEU A 362 2.87 -15.32 6.34
CA LEU A 362 2.19 -15.91 5.18
C LEU A 362 2.71 -17.33 4.92
N LYS A 363 4.03 -17.50 4.83
CA LYS A 363 4.67 -18.82 4.62
C LYS A 363 4.28 -19.81 5.72
N LYS A 364 4.27 -19.37 6.98
CA LYS A 364 3.79 -20.19 8.10
C LYS A 364 2.31 -20.54 7.95
N ALA A 365 1.47 -19.59 7.55
CA ALA A 365 0.05 -19.83 7.37
C ALA A 365 -0.22 -20.85 6.25
N MET A 366 0.45 -20.72 5.10
CA MET A 366 0.39 -21.67 3.98
C MET A 366 0.74 -23.09 4.43
N PHE A 367 1.86 -23.23 5.15
CA PHE A 367 2.29 -24.51 5.72
C PHE A 367 1.21 -25.13 6.61
N MET A 368 0.65 -24.35 7.54
CA MET A 368 -0.39 -24.84 8.48
C MET A 368 -1.75 -25.08 7.81
N THR A 369 -1.95 -24.63 6.56
CA THR A 369 -3.14 -24.93 5.74
C THR A 369 -2.88 -26.00 4.68
N GLY A 370 -1.67 -26.57 4.62
CA GLY A 370 -1.32 -27.62 3.66
C GLY A 370 -1.20 -27.12 2.22
N VAL A 371 -0.84 -25.86 2.02
CA VAL A 371 -0.67 -25.21 0.72
C VAL A 371 0.83 -25.03 0.45
N SER A 372 1.31 -25.50 -0.70
CA SER A 372 2.74 -25.45 -1.04
C SER A 372 3.11 -24.28 -1.95
N THR A 373 2.17 -23.77 -2.75
CA THR A 373 2.41 -22.65 -3.69
C THR A 373 1.29 -21.61 -3.66
N ILE A 374 1.55 -20.38 -4.12
CA ILE A 374 0.50 -19.34 -4.21
C ILE A 374 -0.67 -19.78 -5.09
N ALA A 375 -0.41 -20.52 -6.16
CA ALA A 375 -1.42 -20.98 -7.11
C ALA A 375 -2.42 -21.99 -6.52
N GLU A 376 -2.04 -22.71 -5.45
CA GLU A 376 -2.90 -23.66 -4.74
C GLU A 376 -3.86 -22.98 -3.75
N ILE A 377 -3.72 -21.68 -3.51
CA ILE A 377 -4.56 -20.95 -2.55
C ILE A 377 -5.94 -20.71 -3.16
N ASP A 378 -6.97 -21.30 -2.54
CA ASP A 378 -8.37 -21.06 -2.89
C ASP A 378 -9.28 -21.10 -1.64
N SER A 379 -10.58 -20.87 -1.86
CA SER A 379 -11.58 -20.83 -0.78
C SER A 379 -11.72 -22.12 0.03
N SER A 380 -11.19 -23.26 -0.45
CA SER A 380 -11.26 -24.54 0.26
C SER A 380 -10.49 -24.52 1.58
N ILE A 381 -9.51 -23.63 1.74
CA ILE A 381 -8.76 -23.45 3.00
C ILE A 381 -9.51 -22.62 4.05
N LEU A 382 -10.69 -22.09 3.72
CA LEU A 382 -11.52 -21.29 4.62
C LEU A 382 -12.66 -22.14 5.22
N CYS A 383 -13.05 -21.86 6.48
CA CYS A 383 -14.23 -22.43 7.15
C CYS A 383 -15.05 -21.39 7.93
#